data_AF-A0A6A0AIS3-F1
#
_entry.id   AF-A0A6A0AIS3-F1
#
_cell.length_a   1.000
_cell.length_b   1.000
_cell.length_c   1.000
_cell.angle_alpha   90.00
_cell.angle_beta   90.00
_cell.angle_gamma   90.00
#
_symmetry.space_group_name_H-M   'P 1'
#
loop_
_entity.id
_entity.type
_entity.pdbx_description
1 polymer ?
#
loop_
_entity_poly.entity_id
_entity_poly.type
_entity_poly.pdbx_seq_one_letter_code
_entity_poly.pdbx_strand_id
1 'polypeptide(L)'
;GFRKVVVATNIAETSLTLEGVVYVVDSCFVKQRAYNPLLGLEALCAAPCSQASAAQRAGRAGRVRAGKAFRLCTEEHFKQLLPAVTVPEMQRSDLSS
;
A
#
# COMPACT_ATOMS: atom_id res chain seq x y z
N GLY A 1 18.32 24.98 -3.73
CA GLY A 1 18.19 23.59 -4.22
C GLY A 1 16.77 23.12 -4.05
N PHE A 2 16.26 22.28 -4.96
CA PHE A 2 14.87 21.79 -4.94
C PHE A 2 14.82 20.30 -4.60
N ARG A 3 13.73 19.86 -3.97
CA ARG A 3 13.46 18.43 -3.72
C ARG A 3 12.24 18.00 -4.53
N LYS A 4 12.38 16.88 -5.25
CA LYS A 4 11.26 16.23 -5.94
C LYS A 4 10.38 15.52 -4.91
N VAL A 5 9.08 15.79 -4.94
CA VAL A 5 8.07 15.07 -4.16
C VAL A 5 7.12 14.40 -5.13
N VAL A 6 6.87 13.11 -4.94
CA VAL A 6 5.92 12.34 -5.75
C VAL A 6 4.79 11.91 -4.83
N VAL A 7 3.56 12.31 -5.16
CA VAL A 7 2.34 11.83 -4.51
C VAL A 7 1.78 10.71 -5.36
N ALA A 8 1.64 9.51 -4.80
CA ALA A 8 1.23 8.33 -5.55
C ALA A 8 0.30 7.43 -4.74
N THR A 9 -0.45 6.58 -5.44
CA THR A 9 -1.20 5.47 -4.87
C THR A 9 -0.31 4.24 -4.72
N ASN A 10 -0.90 3.07 -4.40
CA ASN A 10 -0.21 1.79 -4.37
C ASN A 10 0.42 1.37 -5.72
N ILE A 11 0.21 2.10 -6.82
CA ILE A 11 0.98 1.92 -8.08
C ILE A 11 2.49 2.11 -7.84
N ALA A 12 2.86 3.00 -6.92
CA ALA A 12 4.26 3.20 -6.56
C ALA A 12 4.88 2.00 -5.82
N GLU A 13 4.12 0.96 -5.46
CA GLU A 13 4.60 -0.22 -4.75
C GLU A 13 5.34 -1.20 -5.67
N THR A 14 4.77 -1.51 -6.83
CA THR A 14 5.28 -2.53 -7.76
C THR A 14 5.79 -1.93 -9.08
N SER A 15 4.97 -1.18 -9.79
CA SER A 15 5.13 -1.01 -11.25
C SER A 15 5.96 0.19 -11.74
N LEU A 16 6.40 1.10 -10.86
CA LEU A 16 7.17 2.29 -11.27
C LEU A 16 8.60 2.31 -10.71
N THR A 17 9.55 2.74 -11.54
CA THR A 17 10.91 3.08 -11.12
C THR A 17 10.97 4.58 -10.88
N LEU A 18 10.97 4.98 -9.60
CA LEU A 18 11.14 6.37 -9.19
C LEU A 18 12.59 6.59 -8.75
N GLU A 19 13.43 7.06 -9.66
CA GLU A 19 14.84 7.31 -9.37
C GLU A 19 15.03 8.40 -8.33
N GLY A 20 16.03 8.18 -7.46
CA GLY A 20 16.46 9.13 -6.44
C GLY A 20 15.55 9.23 -5.21
N VAL A 21 14.52 8.38 -5.09
CA VAL A 21 13.66 8.35 -3.90
C VAL A 21 14.39 7.66 -2.74
N VAL A 22 14.60 8.39 -1.65
CA VAL A 22 15.22 7.88 -0.41
C VAL A 22 14.38 8.12 0.84
N TYR A 23 13.19 8.72 0.66
CA TYR A 23 12.21 8.94 1.70
C TYR A 23 10.86 8.43 1.20
N VAL A 24 10.20 7.64 2.02
CA VAL A 24 8.82 7.18 1.80
C VAL A 24 7.99 7.62 2.98
N VAL A 25 6.84 8.23 2.71
CA VAL A 25 5.79 8.49 3.70
C VAL A 25 4.63 7.58 3.35
N ASP A 26 4.32 6.64 4.22
CA ASP A 26 3.30 5.61 4.01
C ASP A 26 2.10 5.89 4.90
N SER A 27 0.94 6.09 4.28
CA SER A 27 -0.33 6.29 5.01
C SER A 27 -0.82 5.03 5.72
N CYS A 28 -0.28 3.85 5.35
CA CYS A 28 -0.76 2.55 5.80
C CYS A 28 -2.18 2.18 5.31
N PHE A 29 -2.66 2.86 4.26
CA PHE A 29 -3.93 2.56 3.60
C PHE A 29 -3.75 2.26 2.11
N VAL A 30 -4.79 1.66 1.53
CA VAL A 30 -4.95 1.43 0.10
C VAL A 30 -6.44 1.57 -0.26
N LYS A 31 -6.74 2.08 -1.46
CA LYS A 31 -8.07 1.93 -2.04
C LYS A 31 -8.10 0.61 -2.80
N GLN A 32 -9.01 -0.28 -2.43
CA GLN A 32 -9.15 -1.59 -3.05
C GLN A 32 -10.60 -1.98 -3.24
N ARG A 33 -10.85 -2.85 -4.21
CA ARG A 33 -12.17 -3.41 -4.47
C ARG A 33 -12.61 -4.29 -3.31
N ALA A 34 -13.87 -4.15 -2.94
CA ALA A 34 -14.54 -4.97 -1.96
C ALA A 34 -15.90 -5.40 -2.52
N TYR A 35 -16.15 -6.70 -2.52
CA TYR A 35 -17.40 -7.29 -2.99
C TYR A 35 -18.23 -7.82 -1.81
N ASN A 36 -19.51 -7.46 -1.77
CA ASN A 36 -20.48 -8.02 -0.85
C ASN A 36 -21.39 -9.02 -1.58
N PRO A 37 -21.21 -10.34 -1.36
CA PRO A 37 -21.98 -11.36 -2.09
C PRO A 37 -23.46 -11.42 -1.69
N LEU A 38 -23.83 -10.90 -0.51
CA LEU A 38 -25.24 -10.88 -0.07
C LEU A 38 -26.05 -9.79 -0.79
N LEU A 39 -25.39 -8.70 -1.18
CA LEU A 39 -26.01 -7.57 -1.86
C LEU A 39 -25.72 -7.56 -3.37
N GLY A 40 -24.74 -8.34 -3.84
CA GLY A 40 -24.28 -8.31 -5.22
C GLY A 40 -23.64 -6.97 -5.60
N LEU A 41 -22.98 -6.30 -4.65
CA LEU A 41 -22.43 -4.96 -4.84
C LEU A 41 -20.90 -4.97 -4.70
N GLU A 42 -20.24 -4.34 -5.67
CA GLU A 42 -18.81 -4.02 -5.61
C GLU A 42 -18.62 -2.52 -5.29
N ALA A 43 -17.66 -2.22 -4.41
CA ALA A 43 -17.28 -0.84 -4.09
C ALA A 43 -15.76 -0.69 -3.96
N LEU A 44 -15.27 0.51 -4.23
CA LEU A 44 -13.86 0.88 -4.00
C LEU A 44 -13.72 1.51 -2.61
N CYS A 45 -13.22 0.74 -1.65
CA CYS A 45 -13.14 1.14 -0.25
C CYS A 45 -11.69 1.45 0.16
N ALA A 46 -11.51 2.45 1.03
CA ALA A 46 -10.26 2.63 1.75
C ALA A 46 -10.14 1.54 2.82
N ALA A 47 -9.00 0.87 2.85
CA ALA A 47 -8.73 -0.20 3.80
C ALA A 47 -7.26 -0.15 4.23
N PRO A 48 -6.91 -0.68 5.42
CA PRO A 48 -5.52 -0.81 5.84
C PRO A 48 -4.72 -1.63 4.82
N CYS A 49 -3.48 -1.22 4.53
CA CYS A 49 -2.58 -2.02 3.72
C CYS A 49 -2.04 -3.21 4.51
N SER A 50 -1.51 -4.23 3.82
CA SER A 50 -0.83 -5.33 4.49
C SER A 50 0.57 -4.94 4.95
N GLN A 51 1.12 -5.70 5.90
CA GLN A 51 2.51 -5.59 6.32
C GLN A 51 3.46 -5.82 5.14
N ALA A 52 3.15 -6.80 4.27
CA ALA A 52 3.90 -7.05 3.05
C ALA A 52 3.90 -5.83 2.11
N SER A 53 2.74 -5.19 1.90
CA SER A 53 2.62 -3.98 1.07
C SER A 53 3.42 -2.81 1.63
N ALA A 54 3.31 -2.54 2.94
CA ALA A 54 4.09 -1.52 3.62
C ALA A 54 5.61 -1.80 3.59
N ALA A 55 6.02 -3.07 3.58
CA ALA A 55 7.42 -3.46 3.40
C ALA A 55 7.91 -3.18 1.97
N GLN A 56 7.10 -3.50 0.96
CA GLN A 56 7.42 -3.18 -0.44
C GLN A 56 7.52 -1.66 -0.65
N ARG A 57 6.59 -0.87 -0.08
CA ARG A 57 6.65 0.59 -0.09
C ARG A 57 7.94 1.11 0.54
N ALA A 58 8.31 0.61 1.73
CA ALA A 58 9.55 0.98 2.41
C ALA A 58 10.80 0.63 1.56
N GLY A 59 10.79 -0.51 0.86
CA GLY A 59 11.87 -0.95 -0.02
C GLY A 59 12.19 0.03 -1.15
N ARG A 60 11.23 0.90 -1.54
CA ARG A 60 11.48 1.94 -2.56
C ARG A 60 12.49 2.99 -2.10
N ALA A 61 12.57 3.29 -0.80
CA ALA A 61 13.53 4.25 -0.26
C ALA A 61 14.98 3.72 -0.25
N GLY A 62 15.17 2.40 -0.29
CA GLY A 62 16.48 1.75 -0.11
C GLY A 62 17.23 1.39 -1.38
N ARG A 63 16.74 1.78 -2.57
CA ARG A 63 17.27 1.26 -3.85
C ARG A 63 18.63 1.79 -4.25
N VAL A 64 18.87 3.07 -4.03
CA VAL A 64 20.09 3.75 -4.50
C VAL A 64 21.09 3.94 -3.37
N ARG A 65 20.59 4.19 -2.16
CA ARG A 65 21.37 4.38 -0.93
C ARG A 65 20.46 4.15 0.28
N ALA A 66 21.03 4.19 1.47
CA ALA A 66 20.25 4.14 2.71
C ALA A 66 19.13 5.19 2.71
N GLY A 67 17.89 4.73 2.89
CA GLY A 67 16.69 5.55 2.91
C GLY A 67 15.92 5.42 4.22
N LYS A 68 14.85 6.20 4.36
CA LYS A 68 13.95 6.17 5.51
C LYS A 68 12.51 5.99 5.06
N ALA A 69 11.77 5.16 5.79
CA ALA A 69 10.33 4.99 5.62
C ALA A 69 9.63 5.48 6.88
N PHE A 70 8.69 6.39 6.72
CA PHE A 70 7.85 6.95 7.77
C PHE A 70 6.45 6.40 7.61
N ARG A 71 6.01 5.53 8.53
CA ARG A 71 4.66 4.97 8.53
C ARG A 71 3.78 5.81 9.44
N LEU A 72 2.60 6.20 8.95
CA LEU A 72 1.63 7.01 9.71
C LEU A 72 0.73 6.11 10.58
N CYS A 73 1.33 5.15 11.28
CA CYS A 73 0.65 4.29 12.25
C CYS A 73 1.60 3.98 13.43
N THR A 74 1.04 3.56 14.56
CA THR A 74 1.85 3.09 15.69
C THR A 74 2.51 1.76 15.36
N GLU A 75 3.61 1.46 16.05
CA GLU A 75 4.28 0.17 15.91
C GLU A 75 3.36 -1.01 16.28
N GLU A 76 2.53 -0.83 17.30
CA GLU A 76 1.50 -1.79 17.69
C GLU A 76 0.49 -2.04 16.56
N HIS A 77 -0.04 -0.97 15.95
CA HIS A 77 -0.97 -1.09 14.82
C HIS A 77 -0.33 -1.82 13.65
N PHE A 78 0.93 -1.51 13.32
CA PHE A 78 1.66 -2.18 12.26
C PHE A 78 1.85 -3.69 12.53
N LYS A 79 2.22 -4.06 13.78
CA LYS A 79 2.57 -5.44 14.13
C LYS A 79 1.35 -6.32 14.40
N GLN A 80 0.31 -5.78 15.01
CA GLN A 80 -0.81 -6.55 15.53
C GLN A 80 -2.10 -6.38 14.74
N LEU A 81 -2.34 -5.20 14.16
CA LEU A 81 -3.62 -4.86 13.54
C LEU A 81 -3.59 -4.92 12.01
N LEU A 82 -2.45 -4.69 11.37
CA LEU A 82 -2.33 -4.85 9.93
C LEU A 82 -2.26 -6.32 9.53
N PRO A 83 -2.99 -6.74 8.47
CA PRO A 83 -2.90 -8.10 7.97
C PRO A 83 -1.50 -8.37 7.41
N ALA A 84 -0.97 -9.59 7.61
CA ALA A 84 0.35 -9.96 7.12
C ALA A 84 0.46 -9.81 5.59
N VAL A 85 -0.56 -10.30 4.88
CA VAL A 85 -0.67 -10.27 3.42
C VAL A 85 -2.04 -9.75 2.98
N THR A 86 -2.09 -9.18 1.78
CA THR A 86 -3.34 -8.72 1.18
C THR A 86 -4.17 -9.93 0.73
N VAL A 87 -5.47 -9.96 1.06
CA VAL A 87 -6.40 -10.98 0.56
C VAL A 87 -6.37 -11.01 -0.98
N PRO A 88 -6.37 -12.17 -1.63
CA PRO A 88 -6.37 -12.27 -3.09
C PRO A 88 -7.51 -11.49 -3.75
N GLU A 89 -7.27 -10.93 -4.93
CA GLU A 89 -8.28 -10.19 -5.68
C GLU A 89 -9.49 -11.06 -6.04
N MET A 90 -9.28 -12.33 -6.40
CA MET A 90 -10.35 -13.30 -6.69
C MET A 90 -11.35 -13.48 -5.54
N GLN A 91 -10.93 -13.25 -4.29
CA GLN A 91 -11.81 -13.36 -3.11
C GLN A 91 -12.52 -12.05 -2.75
N ARG A 92 -12.25 -10.98 -3.51
CA ARG A 92 -12.71 -9.61 -3.20
C ARG A 92 -13.37 -8.89 -4.35
N SER A 93 -13.42 -9.53 -5.51
CA SER A 93 -14.04 -9.02 -6.72
C SER A 93 -15.17 -9.96 -7.12
N ASP A 94 -16.15 -9.40 -7.84
CA ASP A 94 -17.14 -10.22 -8.53
C ASP A 94 -16.46 -11.01 -9.65
N LEU A 95 -16.77 -12.31 -9.76
CA LEU A 95 -16.23 -13.22 -10.78
C LEU A 95 -17.21 -13.47 -11.93
N SER A 96 -18.41 -12.90 -11.86
CA SER A 96 -19.45 -13.05 -12.88
C SER A 96 -19.31 -12.06 -14.06
N SER A 97 -18.36 -11.12 -13.96
CA SER A 97 -18.05 -10.13 -14.99
C SER A 97 -17.20 -10.68 -16.13
#